data_AF-A0A3D5YGC9-F1
#
_entry.id   AF-A0A3D5YGC9-F1
#
_cell.length_a   1.000
_cell.length_b   1.000
_cell.length_c   1.000
_cell.angle_alpha   90.00
_cell.angle_beta   90.00
_cell.angle_gamma   90.00
#
_symmetry.space_group_name_H-M   'P 1'
#
loop_
_entity.id
_entity.type
_entity.pdbx_description
1 polymer ?
#
loop_
_entity_poly.entity_id
_entity_poly.type
_entity_poly.pdbx_seq_one_letter_code
_entity_poly.pdbx_strand_id
1 'polypeptide(L)'
;MGFTPTGGVVMGTRCGDIDPAIIPYMMHQKKLSISDITKIITSQSGLLALSGKTNDMKTLLERQKKDPKAKLAIQIFINRIVEYI
;
A
#
# COMPACT_ATOMS: atom_id res chain seq x y z
N MET A 1 6.22 -13.84 -2.29
CA MET A 1 5.66 -13.03 -3.39
C MET A 1 6.67 -13.08 -4.51
N GLY A 2 6.25 -13.28 -5.76
CA GLY A 2 7.07 -13.49 -6.97
C GLY A 2 8.60 -13.39 -6.84
N PHE A 3 9.20 -12.44 -7.55
CA PHE A 3 10.66 -12.21 -7.55
C PHE A 3 11.14 -11.36 -6.36
N THR A 4 10.29 -10.48 -5.84
CA THR A 4 10.60 -9.62 -4.68
C THR A 4 9.51 -9.69 -3.62
N PRO A 5 9.81 -9.32 -2.36
CA PRO A 5 8.80 -9.25 -1.30
C PRO A 5 7.74 -8.15 -1.47
N THR A 6 7.78 -7.35 -2.55
CA THR A 6 6.87 -6.21 -2.77
C THR A 6 5.51 -6.62 -3.32
N GLY A 7 5.45 -7.70 -4.11
CA GLY A 7 4.20 -8.16 -4.74
C GLY A 7 3.17 -8.69 -3.75
N GLY A 8 1.94 -8.86 -4.22
CA GLY A 8 0.77 -9.46 -3.58
C GLY A 8 0.03 -8.67 -2.53
N VAL A 9 -0.16 -9.20 -1.32
CA VAL A 9 -0.98 -8.54 -0.32
C VAL A 9 -0.37 -7.20 0.08
N VAL A 10 -1.25 -6.24 0.32
CA VAL A 10 -0.89 -4.95 0.91
C VAL A 10 -0.20 -5.19 2.24
N MET A 11 0.90 -4.49 2.51
CA MET A 11 1.62 -4.60 3.80
C MET A 11 1.71 -3.24 4.50
N GLY A 12 2.51 -3.15 5.55
CA GLY A 12 2.68 -1.90 6.32
C GLY A 12 3.09 -0.70 5.46
N THR A 13 4.16 -0.86 4.67
CA THR A 13 4.73 0.22 3.83
C THR A 13 4.88 -0.15 2.35
N ARG A 14 4.63 -1.42 2.01
CA ARG A 14 4.71 -1.95 0.64
C ARG A 14 3.34 -1.95 -0.03
N CYS A 15 3.32 -1.67 -1.33
CA CYS A 15 2.08 -1.54 -2.09
C CYS A 15 1.31 -2.84 -2.28
N GLY A 16 1.99 -3.99 -2.33
CA GLY A 16 1.38 -5.22 -2.81
C GLY A 16 1.21 -5.19 -4.34
N ASP A 17 0.22 -5.92 -4.85
CA ASP A 17 -0.10 -5.94 -6.27
C ASP A 17 -0.69 -4.61 -6.73
N ILE A 18 -0.14 -4.12 -7.83
CA ILE A 18 -0.54 -2.90 -8.51
C ILE A 18 -0.57 -3.18 -10.01
N ASP A 19 -1.38 -2.40 -10.74
CA ASP A 19 -1.36 -2.42 -12.19
C ASP A 19 0.05 -2.03 -12.69
N PRO A 20 0.72 -2.87 -13.50
CA PRO A 20 2.02 -2.54 -14.08
C PRO A 20 2.04 -1.21 -14.84
N ALA A 21 0.91 -0.80 -15.43
CA ALA A 21 0.77 0.47 -16.16
C ALA A 21 0.90 1.71 -15.24
N ILE A 22 0.79 1.55 -13.91
CA ILE A 22 0.97 2.66 -12.98
C ILE A 22 2.41 3.18 -12.96
N ILE A 23 3.40 2.30 -13.22
CA ILE A 23 4.82 2.66 -13.26
C ILE A 23 5.09 3.65 -14.41
N PRO A 24 4.81 3.33 -15.69
CA PRO A 24 5.00 4.30 -16.77
C PRO A 24 4.11 5.53 -16.59
N TYR A 25 2.89 5.39 -16.07
CA TYR A 25 2.05 6.55 -15.74
C TYR A 25 2.74 7.51 -14.75
N MET A 26 3.30 6.99 -13.66
CA MET A 26 4.04 7.79 -12.66
C MET A 26 5.29 8.42 -13.25
N MET A 27 6.02 7.71 -14.11
CA MET A 27 7.18 8.27 -14.81
C MET A 27 6.78 9.42 -15.75
N HIS A 28 5.74 9.24 -16.56
CA HIS A 28 5.37 10.21 -17.59
C HIS A 28 4.63 11.42 -17.03
N GLN A 29 3.65 11.19 -16.14
CA GLN A 29 2.75 12.24 -15.63
C GLN A 29 3.32 12.93 -14.40
N LYS A 30 3.95 12.19 -13.49
CA LYS A 30 4.53 12.76 -12.26
C LYS A 30 6.02 13.05 -12.37
N LYS A 31 6.65 12.75 -13.52
CA LYS A 31 8.09 12.96 -13.77
C LYS A 31 8.99 12.31 -12.71
N LEU A 32 8.54 11.18 -12.16
CA LEU A 32 9.26 10.45 -11.12
C LEU A 32 10.34 9.56 -11.74
N SER A 33 11.50 9.49 -11.10
CA SER A 33 12.55 8.55 -11.49
C SER A 33 12.21 7.12 -11.05
N ILE A 34 12.91 6.14 -11.63
CA ILE A 34 12.81 4.73 -11.19
C ILE A 34 13.13 4.60 -9.69
N SER A 35 14.10 5.37 -9.19
CA SER A 35 14.47 5.37 -7.77
C SER A 35 13.33 5.88 -6.89
N ASP A 36 12.68 6.98 -7.30
CA ASP A 36 11.54 7.54 -6.56
C ASP A 36 10.38 6.56 -6.51
N ILE A 37 10.06 5.94 -7.65
CA ILE A 37 8.98 4.96 -7.75
C ILE A 37 9.29 3.75 -6.88
N THR A 38 10.54 3.26 -6.92
CA THR A 38 11.01 2.14 -6.09
C THR A 38 10.82 2.47 -4.60
N LYS A 39 11.18 3.68 -4.17
CA LYS A 39 10.95 4.13 -2.79
C LYS A 39 9.46 4.17 -2.45
N ILE A 40 8.62 4.63 -3.37
CA ILE A 40 7.17 4.70 -3.16
C ILE A 40 6.59 3.30 -2.95
N ILE A 41 6.84 2.37 -3.89
CA ILE A 41 6.24 1.03 -3.85
C ILE A 41 6.74 0.17 -2.68
N THR A 42 7.97 0.42 -2.20
CA THR A 42 8.59 -0.38 -1.12
C THR A 42 8.37 0.19 0.28
N SER A 43 8.36 1.52 0.41
CA SER A 43 8.53 2.17 1.72
C SER A 43 7.49 3.25 2.03
N GLN A 44 6.74 3.74 1.04
CA GLN A 44 5.79 4.84 1.22
C GLN A 44 4.37 4.47 0.76
N SER A 45 4.06 3.18 0.70
CA SER A 45 2.77 2.64 0.25
C SER A 45 2.07 1.86 1.37
N GLY A 46 1.10 1.02 1.00
CA GLY A 46 0.44 0.10 1.92
C GLY A 46 -0.37 0.79 3.01
N LEU A 47 -0.43 0.19 4.20
CA LEU A 47 -1.19 0.71 5.35
C LEU A 47 -0.78 2.14 5.71
N LEU A 48 0.51 2.49 5.58
CA LEU A 48 1.02 3.83 5.84
C LEU A 48 0.34 4.86 4.93
N ALA A 49 0.35 4.61 3.62
CA ALA A 49 -0.23 5.52 2.64
C ALA A 49 -1.76 5.57 2.73
N LEU A 50 -2.41 4.43 2.94
CA LEU A 50 -3.87 4.32 3.03
C LEU A 50 -4.42 5.00 4.29
N SER A 51 -3.77 4.82 5.43
CA SER A 51 -4.18 5.48 6.68
C SER A 51 -3.74 6.95 6.73
N GLY A 52 -2.67 7.30 6.00
CA GLY A 52 -2.04 8.61 6.03
C GLY A 52 -1.38 8.98 7.36
N LYS A 53 -1.24 8.02 8.29
CA LYS A 53 -0.72 8.26 9.65
C LYS A 53 0.25 7.19 10.13
N THR A 54 -0.11 5.92 9.99
CA THR A 54 0.65 4.80 10.57
C THR A 54 0.49 3.52 9.75
N ASN A 55 1.51 2.67 9.79
CA ASN A 55 1.47 1.30 9.28
C ASN A 55 1.17 0.27 10.38
N ASP A 56 1.08 0.67 11.64
CA ASP A 56 0.85 -0.22 12.77
C ASP A 56 -0.62 -0.66 12.84
N MET A 57 -0.87 -1.95 12.61
CA MET A 57 -2.22 -2.53 12.59
C MET A 57 -2.94 -2.36 13.93
N LYS A 58 -2.22 -2.43 15.05
CA LYS A 58 -2.82 -2.26 16.38
C LYS A 58 -3.43 -0.87 16.53
N THR A 59 -2.66 0.16 16.21
CA THR A 59 -3.13 1.55 16.21
C THR A 59 -4.30 1.76 15.24
N LEU A 60 -4.28 1.12 14.06
CA LEU A 60 -5.39 1.23 13.10
C LEU A 60 -6.68 0.62 13.65
N LEU A 61 -6.61 -0.56 14.28
CA LEU A 61 -7.75 -1.24 14.87
C LEU A 61 -8.38 -0.45 16.02
N GLU A 62 -7.56 0.20 16.85
CA GLU A 62 -8.03 1.10 17.92
C GLU A 62 -8.75 2.33 17.35
N ARG A 63 -8.28 2.85 16.22
CA ARG A 63 -8.80 4.08 15.61
C ARG A 63 -9.92 3.87 14.59
N GLN A 64 -10.16 2.65 14.10
CA GLN A 64 -11.07 2.37 12.98
C GLN A 64 -12.50 2.92 13.16
N LYS A 65 -12.98 3.05 14.40
CA LYS A 65 -14.33 3.60 14.69
C LYS A 65 -14.41 5.12 14.53
N LYS A 66 -13.29 5.81 14.67
CA LYS A 66 -13.19 7.29 14.66
C LYS A 66 -12.45 7.84 13.44
N ASP A 67 -11.66 7.00 12.77
CA ASP A 67 -10.85 7.38 11.61
C ASP A 67 -11.25 6.55 10.38
N PRO A 68 -12.01 7.15 9.44
CA PRO A 68 -12.43 6.47 8.21
C PRO A 68 -11.26 5.96 7.36
N LYS A 69 -10.09 6.64 7.40
CA LYS A 69 -8.90 6.19 6.67
C LYS A 69 -8.29 4.95 7.31
N ALA A 70 -8.30 4.87 8.64
CA ALA A 70 -7.86 3.66 9.34
C ALA A 70 -8.76 2.47 9.01
N LYS A 71 -10.09 2.67 9.01
CA LYS A 71 -11.05 1.65 8.60
C LYS A 71 -10.84 1.20 7.15
N LEU A 72 -10.65 2.15 6.24
CA LEU A 72 -10.39 1.86 4.82
C LEU A 72 -9.11 1.05 4.63
N ALA A 73 -8.02 1.43 5.30
CA ALA A 73 -6.74 0.72 5.24
C ALA A 73 -6.88 -0.73 5.69
N ILE A 74 -7.59 -0.98 6.79
CA ILE A 74 -7.88 -2.33 7.29
C ILE A 74 -8.74 -3.11 6.29
N GLN A 75 -9.79 -2.49 5.74
CA GLN A 75 -10.68 -3.17 4.80
C GLN A 75 -9.95 -3.58 3.52
N ILE A 76 -9.11 -2.70 2.96
CA ILE A 76 -8.30 -3.02 1.78
C ILE A 76 -7.33 -4.15 2.09
N PHE A 77 -6.68 -4.11 3.26
CA PHE A 77 -5.77 -5.18 3.70
C PHE A 77 -6.48 -6.54 3.77
N ILE A 78 -7.65 -6.60 4.42
CA ILE A 78 -8.46 -7.82 4.51
C ILE A 78 -8.90 -8.28 3.12
N ASN A 79 -9.44 -7.39 2.30
CA ASN A 79 -9.90 -7.72 0.95
C ASN A 79 -8.79 -8.36 0.11
N ARG A 80 -7.57 -7.81 0.19
CA ARG A 80 -6.41 -8.36 -0.52
C ARG A 80 -5.99 -9.73 0.01
N ILE A 81 -6.12 -10.00 1.31
CA ILE A 81 -5.87 -11.34 1.85
C ILE A 81 -6.92 -12.32 1.37
N VAL A 82 -8.20 -11.93 1.39
CA VAL A 82 -9.32 -12.79 0.95
C VAL A 82 -9.23 -13.11 -0.53
N GLU A 83 -8.82 -12.17 -1.37
CA GLU A 83 -8.60 -12.41 -2.81
C GLU A 83 -7.44 -13.40 -3.08
N TYR A 84 -6.50 -13.50 -2.15
CA TYR A 84 -5.32 -14.35 -2.26
C TYR A 84 -5.52 -15.79 -1.75
N ILE A 85 -6.59 -16.05 -1.00
CA ILE A 85 -6.92 -17.35 -0.39
C ILE A 85 -8.05 -18.00 -1.20
#